data_AF-A0A956DHM0-F1
#
_entry.id   AF-A0A956DHM0-F1
#
_cell.length_a   1.000
_cell.length_b   1.000
_cell.length_c   1.000
_cell.angle_alpha   90.00
_cell.angle_beta   90.00
_cell.angle_gamma   90.00
#
_symmetry.space_group_name_H-M   'P 1'
#
loop_
_entity.id
_entity.type
_entity.pdbx_description
1 polymer ?
#
loop_
_entity_poly.entity_id
_entity_poly.type
_entity_poly.pdbx_seq_one_letter_code
_entity_poly.pdbx_strand_id
1 'polypeptide(L)'
;WKASARRGRLLVREVEQEVQEVRWLIVDVSGTMRGGEPGRRKLDWALEAAAAEARRALAGGDRVGLVAFDTRVVGLVAPGEGKAHRIRLYDALLATTELVDEDLTDLSDEGLLDRVARYVRQQDGLDFRRRRGTIDVPALVEHCARALGTDDREGKAIREVRASTTAEQTLRAFCRARGLRLPHHADPAERAKANALGSALHLAGGTSREPGAIFVVTDLDGITDLEGVLASLRLARLHGNRVTFLLPDGRTFAPAPKSPEEEALHKVYGRSEERRLREARVELGRLGAHVVVVSADEPPALALPRAERGGRRAA
;
A
#
# COMPACT_ATOMS: atom_id res chain seq x y z
N TRP A 1 -22.22 -6.44 -46.13
CA TRP A 1 -23.24 -5.88 -47.03
C TRP A 1 -24.19 -6.92 -47.65
N LYS A 2 -23.73 -8.13 -48.03
CA LYS A 2 -24.63 -9.22 -48.54
C LYS A 2 -25.83 -9.55 -47.63
N ALA A 3 -25.65 -9.55 -46.31
CA ALA A 3 -26.74 -9.81 -45.35
C ALA A 3 -27.78 -8.68 -45.29
N SER A 4 -27.33 -7.42 -45.33
CA SER A 4 -28.19 -6.23 -45.38
C SER A 4 -28.99 -6.16 -46.69
N ALA A 5 -28.35 -6.49 -47.82
CA ALA A 5 -28.98 -6.54 -49.14
C ALA A 5 -30.05 -7.65 -49.25
N ARG A 6 -29.83 -8.82 -48.62
CA ARG A 6 -30.82 -9.91 -48.59
C ARG A 6 -32.07 -9.63 -47.75
N ARG A 7 -31.96 -8.78 -46.73
CA ARG A 7 -33.05 -8.52 -45.76
C ARG A 7 -33.80 -7.20 -46.00
N GLY A 8 -33.39 -6.40 -46.98
CA GLY A 8 -34.04 -5.13 -47.32
C GLY A 8 -33.99 -4.07 -46.21
N ARG A 9 -33.18 -4.29 -45.16
CA ARG A 9 -32.99 -3.35 -44.04
C ARG A 9 -31.52 -3.28 -43.66
N LEU A 10 -31.06 -2.10 -43.27
CA LEU A 10 -29.69 -1.89 -42.82
C LEU A 10 -29.44 -2.73 -41.56
N LEU A 11 -28.55 -3.71 -41.65
CA LEU A 11 -28.03 -4.44 -40.49
C LEU A 11 -26.71 -3.79 -40.09
N VAL A 12 -26.74 -3.05 -38.98
CA VAL A 12 -25.53 -2.58 -38.29
C VAL A 12 -25.12 -3.67 -37.31
N ARG A 13 -23.85 -4.08 -37.36
CA ARG A 13 -23.24 -4.91 -36.32
C ARG A 13 -22.42 -3.98 -35.46
N GLU A 14 -22.98 -3.51 -34.35
CA GLU A 14 -22.18 -2.89 -33.30
C GLU A 14 -21.26 -3.96 -32.73
N VAL A 15 -19.96 -3.70 -32.78
CA VAL A 15 -18.94 -4.53 -32.18
C VAL A 15 -18.31 -3.66 -31.10
N GLU A 16 -18.65 -3.91 -29.85
CA GLU A 16 -17.94 -3.32 -28.72
C GLU A 16 -16.65 -4.12 -28.56
N GLN A 17 -15.52 -3.56 -29.01
CA GLN A 17 -14.22 -4.07 -28.62
C GLN A 17 -13.91 -3.52 -27.23
N GLU A 18 -14.10 -4.34 -26.19
CA GLU A 18 -13.46 -4.08 -24.90
C GLU A 18 -11.95 -4.17 -25.12
N VAL A 19 -11.29 -3.01 -25.14
CA VAL A 19 -9.84 -2.92 -25.19
C VAL A 19 -9.33 -3.22 -23.78
N GLN A 20 -8.43 -4.19 -23.65
CA GLN A 20 -7.78 -4.49 -22.38
C GLN A 20 -7.10 -3.22 -21.85
N GLU A 21 -7.50 -2.77 -20.66
CA GLU A 21 -6.93 -1.59 -20.01
C GLU A 21 -5.80 -2.01 -19.05
N VAL A 22 -4.78 -1.15 -18.90
CA VAL A 22 -3.80 -1.29 -17.81
C VAL A 22 -4.31 -0.53 -16.59
N ARG A 23 -4.40 -1.23 -15.46
CA ARG A 23 -4.78 -0.65 -14.18
C ARG A 23 -3.64 -0.70 -13.20
N TRP A 24 -3.33 0.42 -12.58
CA TRP A 24 -2.34 0.51 -11.51
C TRP A 24 -3.03 0.70 -10.17
N LEU A 25 -2.56 -0.06 -9.19
CA LEU A 25 -2.92 0.10 -7.79
C LEU A 25 -1.72 0.70 -7.07
N ILE A 26 -1.87 1.89 -6.51
CA ILE A 26 -0.87 2.54 -5.66
C ILE A 26 -1.41 2.51 -4.24
N VAL A 27 -0.70 1.84 -3.33
CA VAL A 27 -1.16 1.64 -1.95
C VAL A 27 -0.15 2.23 -0.99
N ASP A 28 -0.62 3.16 -0.17
CA ASP A 28 0.10 3.70 0.97
C ASP A 28 0.10 2.67 2.11
N VAL A 29 1.30 2.30 2.55
CA VAL A 29 1.52 1.31 3.62
C VAL A 29 2.30 1.89 4.79
N SER A 30 2.35 3.23 4.89
CA SER A 30 3.04 3.96 5.96
C SER A 30 2.47 3.72 7.35
N GLY A 31 3.20 4.10 8.39
CA GLY A 31 2.75 3.93 9.77
C GLY A 31 1.42 4.62 10.09
N THR A 32 1.13 5.76 9.46
CA THR A 32 -0.17 6.46 9.57
C THR A 32 -1.36 5.61 9.08
N MET A 33 -1.14 4.65 8.18
CA MET A 33 -2.14 3.70 7.70
C MET A 33 -2.37 2.54 8.68
N ARG A 34 -1.47 2.32 9.64
CA ARG A 34 -1.43 1.15 10.54
C ARG A 34 -2.06 1.39 11.91
N GLY A 35 -2.55 2.60 12.17
CA GLY A 35 -3.23 2.95 13.42
C GLY A 35 -4.52 2.13 13.60
N GLY A 36 -4.79 1.72 14.85
CA GLY A 36 -5.99 0.98 15.22
C GLY A 36 -5.82 -0.54 15.34
N GLU A 37 -6.93 -1.22 15.60
CA GLU A 37 -7.00 -2.67 15.75
C GLU A 37 -6.83 -3.39 14.40
N PRO A 38 -6.00 -4.44 14.31
CA PRO A 38 -5.90 -5.24 13.10
C PRO A 38 -7.26 -5.71 12.57
N GLY A 39 -7.47 -5.63 11.26
CA GLY A 39 -8.75 -5.90 10.60
C GLY A 39 -9.68 -4.68 10.52
N ARG A 40 -9.35 -3.57 11.19
CA ARG A 40 -10.13 -2.32 11.18
C ARG A 40 -9.28 -1.09 10.84
N ARG A 41 -8.04 -1.28 10.39
CA ARG A 41 -7.12 -0.18 10.08
C ARG A 41 -7.39 0.38 8.69
N LYS A 42 -6.92 1.60 8.44
CA LYS A 42 -6.88 2.18 7.08
C LYS A 42 -6.11 1.27 6.12
N LEU A 43 -4.99 0.68 6.57
CA LEU A 43 -4.22 -0.28 5.80
C LEU A 43 -5.04 -1.52 5.43
N ASP A 44 -5.77 -2.10 6.38
CA ASP A 44 -6.57 -3.31 6.11
C ASP A 44 -7.64 -3.03 5.03
N TRP A 45 -8.32 -1.89 5.15
CA TRP A 45 -9.27 -1.42 4.14
C TRP A 45 -8.59 -1.19 2.78
N ALA A 46 -7.41 -0.58 2.77
CA ALA A 46 -6.65 -0.29 1.55
C ALA A 46 -6.21 -1.57 0.83
N LEU A 47 -5.75 -2.58 1.58
CA LEU A 47 -5.37 -3.88 1.03
C LEU A 47 -6.59 -4.63 0.47
N GLU A 48 -7.73 -4.58 1.18
CA GLU A 48 -8.97 -5.17 0.69
C GLU A 48 -9.46 -4.47 -0.60
N ALA A 49 -9.42 -3.13 -0.64
CA ALA A 49 -9.78 -2.36 -1.82
C ALA A 49 -8.88 -2.68 -3.02
N ALA A 50 -7.57 -2.73 -2.82
CA ALA A 50 -6.62 -3.11 -3.85
C ALA A 50 -6.86 -4.55 -4.34
N ALA A 51 -7.08 -5.50 -3.42
CA ALA A 51 -7.33 -6.90 -3.77
C ALA A 51 -8.66 -7.09 -4.52
N ALA A 52 -9.70 -6.36 -4.13
CA ALA A 52 -11.01 -6.36 -4.78
C ALA A 52 -10.92 -5.75 -6.19
N GLU A 53 -10.20 -4.63 -6.34
CA GLU A 53 -9.99 -4.01 -7.65
C GLU A 53 -9.17 -4.91 -8.57
N ALA A 54 -8.06 -5.46 -8.09
CA ALA A 54 -7.24 -6.41 -8.84
C ALA A 54 -8.08 -7.61 -9.31
N ARG A 55 -8.90 -8.19 -8.42
CA ARG A 55 -9.78 -9.31 -8.76
C ARG A 55 -10.73 -8.95 -9.88
N ARG A 56 -11.38 -7.79 -9.78
CA ARG A 56 -12.40 -7.33 -10.71
C ARG A 56 -11.82 -7.04 -12.08
N ALA A 57 -10.73 -6.28 -12.13
CA ALA A 57 -10.01 -5.95 -13.35
C ALA A 57 -9.50 -7.20 -14.09
N LEU A 58 -8.81 -8.10 -13.38
CA LEU A 58 -8.30 -9.34 -13.97
C LEU A 58 -9.42 -10.27 -14.45
N ALA A 59 -10.58 -10.26 -13.79
CA ALA A 59 -11.75 -11.02 -14.23
C ALA A 59 -12.38 -10.45 -15.51
N GLY A 60 -12.26 -9.13 -15.72
CA GLY A 60 -12.63 -8.46 -16.97
C GLY A 60 -11.58 -8.57 -18.09
N GLY A 61 -10.44 -9.22 -17.84
CA GLY A 61 -9.36 -9.36 -18.83
C GLY A 61 -8.38 -8.18 -18.86
N ASP A 62 -8.47 -7.23 -17.93
CA ASP A 62 -7.53 -6.12 -17.82
C ASP A 62 -6.17 -6.59 -17.26
N ARG A 63 -5.11 -5.80 -17.53
CA ARG A 63 -3.79 -5.99 -16.90
C ARG A 63 -3.70 -5.16 -15.64
N VAL A 64 -3.16 -5.71 -14.55
CA VAL A 64 -3.07 -5.00 -13.26
C VAL A 64 -1.63 -4.92 -12.78
N GLY A 65 -1.14 -3.72 -12.46
CA GLY A 65 0.11 -3.46 -11.76
C GLY A 65 -0.13 -2.98 -10.33
N LEU A 66 0.88 -3.13 -9.46
CA LEU A 66 0.84 -2.68 -8.06
C LEU A 66 2.12 -1.93 -7.71
N VAL A 67 1.97 -0.80 -7.01
CA VAL A 67 3.03 -0.09 -6.33
C VAL A 67 2.63 0.10 -4.87
N ALA A 68 3.41 -0.41 -3.93
CA ALA A 68 3.25 -0.14 -2.51
C ALA A 68 4.32 0.84 -2.06
N PHE A 69 3.96 1.85 -1.25
CA PHE A 69 4.90 2.89 -0.82
C PHE A 69 4.72 3.29 0.65
N ASP A 70 5.81 3.76 1.25
CA ASP A 70 5.90 4.42 2.56
C ASP A 70 6.74 5.72 2.36
N THR A 71 7.83 5.92 3.09
CA THR A 71 8.86 6.94 2.80
C THR A 71 9.64 6.66 1.50
N ARG A 72 9.45 5.48 0.91
CA ARG A 72 9.95 5.06 -0.40
C ARG A 72 9.02 4.02 -1.02
N VAL A 73 9.23 3.66 -2.29
CA VAL A 73 8.57 2.50 -2.88
C VAL A 73 9.10 1.21 -2.22
N VAL A 74 8.18 0.41 -1.68
CA VAL A 74 8.48 -0.84 -0.96
C VAL A 74 8.05 -2.10 -1.71
N GLY A 75 7.15 -1.97 -2.68
CA GLY A 75 6.74 -3.09 -3.52
C GLY A 75 6.40 -2.61 -4.92
N LEU A 76 6.78 -3.40 -5.92
CA LEU A 76 6.42 -3.17 -7.32
C LEU A 76 6.11 -4.51 -7.97
N VAL A 77 4.91 -4.62 -8.54
CA VAL A 77 4.51 -5.72 -9.42
C VAL A 77 4.12 -5.10 -10.75
N ALA A 78 4.88 -5.43 -11.81
CA ALA A 78 4.59 -4.95 -13.15
C ALA A 78 3.20 -5.42 -13.63
N PRO A 79 2.55 -4.69 -14.56
CA PRO A 79 1.25 -5.09 -15.06
C PRO A 79 1.26 -6.48 -15.69
N GLY A 80 0.28 -7.29 -15.30
CA GLY A 80 0.10 -8.65 -15.81
C GLY A 80 -1.37 -9.07 -15.72
N GLU A 81 -1.67 -10.26 -16.21
CA GLU A 81 -3.04 -10.77 -16.34
C GLU A 81 -3.19 -12.22 -15.84
N GLY A 82 -4.44 -12.65 -15.67
CA GLY A 82 -4.76 -14.03 -15.33
C GLY A 82 -4.61 -14.41 -13.85
N LYS A 83 -4.89 -15.69 -13.56
CA LYS A 83 -5.02 -16.21 -12.18
C LYS A 83 -3.68 -16.24 -11.43
N ALA A 84 -2.59 -16.63 -12.09
CA ALA A 84 -1.26 -16.68 -11.47
C ALA A 84 -0.80 -15.28 -11.07
N HIS A 85 -1.07 -14.28 -11.92
CA HIS A 85 -0.77 -12.88 -11.61
C HIS A 85 -1.58 -12.35 -10.43
N ARG A 86 -2.86 -12.72 -10.33
CA ARG A 86 -3.68 -12.38 -9.16
C ARG A 86 -3.06 -12.86 -7.85
N ILE A 87 -2.53 -14.09 -7.82
CA ILE A 87 -1.86 -14.64 -6.63
C ILE A 87 -0.61 -13.81 -6.30
N ARG A 88 0.21 -13.47 -7.31
CA ARG A 88 1.39 -12.59 -7.11
C ARG A 88 1.02 -11.23 -6.53
N LEU A 89 -0.07 -10.62 -7.00
CA LEU A 89 -0.56 -9.36 -6.44
C LEU A 89 -1.00 -9.52 -4.97
N TYR A 90 -1.68 -10.60 -4.63
CA TYR A 90 -2.12 -10.86 -3.26
C TYR A 90 -0.94 -11.13 -2.33
N ASP A 91 0.04 -11.93 -2.76
CA ASP A 91 1.29 -12.15 -2.02
C ASP A 91 2.03 -10.82 -1.81
N ALA A 92 2.10 -9.97 -2.84
CA ALA A 92 2.74 -8.66 -2.72
C ALA A 92 2.01 -7.74 -1.75
N LEU A 93 0.67 -7.69 -1.78
CA LEU A 93 -0.15 -6.93 -0.82
C LEU A 93 0.05 -7.46 0.61
N LEU A 94 0.00 -8.77 0.81
CA LEU A 94 0.22 -9.41 2.13
C LEU A 94 1.62 -9.11 2.67
N ALA A 95 2.65 -9.18 1.82
CA ALA A 95 4.02 -8.87 2.22
C ALA A 95 4.19 -7.44 2.76
N THR A 96 3.33 -6.49 2.38
CA THR A 96 3.35 -5.14 2.96
C THR A 96 2.94 -5.10 4.43
N THR A 97 2.28 -6.13 4.95
CA THR A 97 1.91 -6.19 6.38
C THR A 97 3.09 -6.57 7.28
N GLU A 98 4.17 -7.09 6.70
CA GLU A 98 5.35 -7.66 7.37
C GLU A 98 6.64 -6.88 7.03
N LEU A 99 6.53 -5.57 6.87
CA LEU A 99 7.70 -4.72 6.64
C LEU A 99 8.55 -4.63 7.91
N VAL A 100 9.83 -4.94 7.76
CA VAL A 100 10.81 -5.03 8.86
C VAL A 100 12.08 -4.22 8.59
N ASP A 101 12.10 -3.50 7.46
CA ASP A 101 13.22 -2.64 7.08
C ASP A 101 13.51 -1.59 8.15
N GLU A 102 14.79 -1.34 8.42
CA GLU A 102 15.23 -0.36 9.41
C GLU A 102 14.63 1.03 9.19
N ASP A 103 14.63 1.50 7.95
CA ASP A 103 14.13 2.82 7.58
C ASP A 103 12.60 2.99 7.66
N LEU A 104 11.87 1.91 7.96
CA LEU A 104 10.41 1.88 8.06
C LEU A 104 9.91 1.52 9.46
N THR A 105 10.82 1.19 10.37
CA THR A 105 10.48 0.70 11.71
C THR A 105 11.04 1.60 12.80
N ASP A 106 10.20 1.93 13.77
CA ASP A 106 10.57 2.78 14.90
C ASP A 106 11.15 1.95 16.05
N LEU A 107 12.32 1.35 15.80
CA LEU A 107 13.00 0.48 16.75
C LEU A 107 14.51 0.69 16.70
N SER A 108 15.11 0.96 17.87
CA SER A 108 16.56 1.01 18.02
C SER A 108 17.18 -0.39 17.89
N ASP A 109 18.49 -0.43 17.63
CA ASP A 109 19.26 -1.69 17.53
C ASP A 109 19.15 -2.52 18.82
N GLU A 110 19.26 -1.87 19.98
CA GLU A 110 19.07 -2.52 21.29
C GLU A 110 17.65 -3.07 21.43
N GLY A 111 16.64 -2.29 21.01
CA GLY A 111 15.24 -2.71 21.03
C GLY A 111 14.95 -3.91 20.12
N LEU A 112 15.62 -3.98 18.96
CA LEU A 112 15.56 -5.12 18.05
C LEU A 112 16.19 -6.36 18.70
N LEU A 113 17.41 -6.23 19.22
CA LEU A 113 18.13 -7.30 19.90
C LEU A 113 17.31 -7.88 21.05
N ASP A 114 16.78 -7.01 21.92
CA ASP A 114 15.97 -7.43 23.06
C ASP A 114 14.68 -8.14 22.62
N ARG A 115 14.05 -7.65 21.56
CA ARG A 115 12.82 -8.26 21.02
C ARG A 115 13.10 -9.67 20.48
N VAL A 116 14.15 -9.83 19.67
CA VAL A 116 14.54 -11.14 19.11
C VAL A 116 15.00 -12.08 20.22
N ALA A 117 15.90 -11.64 21.10
CA ALA A 117 16.40 -12.46 22.21
C ALA A 117 15.28 -12.91 23.14
N ARG A 118 14.30 -12.03 23.41
CA ARG A 118 13.10 -12.39 24.19
C ARG A 118 12.27 -13.45 23.47
N TYR A 119 12.03 -13.29 22.18
CA TYR A 119 11.28 -14.27 21.39
C TYR A 119 11.97 -15.63 21.38
N VAL A 120 13.26 -15.67 21.05
CA VAL A 120 14.05 -16.92 20.99
C VAL A 120 14.08 -17.61 22.35
N ARG A 121 14.21 -16.87 23.45
CA ARG A 121 14.11 -17.45 24.80
C ARG A 121 12.73 -18.04 25.08
N GLN A 122 11.66 -17.36 24.66
CA GLN A 122 10.29 -17.80 24.93
C GLN A 122 9.80 -18.94 24.03
N GLN A 123 10.23 -18.95 22.76
CA GLN A 123 9.76 -19.91 21.76
C GLN A 123 10.73 -21.07 21.56
N ASP A 124 12.03 -20.79 21.52
CA ASP A 124 13.07 -21.81 21.26
C ASP A 124 13.71 -22.33 22.56
N GLY A 125 13.44 -21.69 23.71
CA GLY A 125 13.99 -22.07 25.02
C GLY A 125 15.48 -21.72 25.20
N LEU A 126 16.06 -20.93 24.31
CA LEU A 126 17.48 -20.56 24.33
C LEU A 126 17.68 -19.14 24.87
N ASP A 127 18.48 -18.97 25.93
CA ASP A 127 18.86 -17.64 26.42
C ASP A 127 20.28 -17.28 26.00
N PHE A 128 20.39 -16.28 25.14
CA PHE A 128 21.66 -15.76 24.65
C PHE A 128 22.25 -14.68 25.56
N ARG A 129 21.69 -14.43 26.74
CA ARG A 129 22.28 -13.50 27.71
C ARG A 129 23.46 -14.13 28.43
N ARG A 130 24.54 -13.36 28.53
CA ARG A 130 25.71 -13.69 29.36
C ARG A 130 25.39 -13.49 30.84
N ARG A 131 26.28 -13.95 31.74
CA ARG A 131 26.11 -13.86 33.21
C ARG A 131 25.84 -12.43 33.75
N ARG A 132 26.16 -11.38 32.99
CA ARG A 132 25.91 -9.97 33.35
C ARG A 132 24.64 -9.37 32.70
N GLY A 133 23.82 -10.20 32.04
CA GLY A 133 22.59 -9.77 31.37
C GLY A 133 22.77 -9.26 29.94
N THR A 134 24.01 -9.07 29.47
CA THR A 134 24.30 -8.62 28.10
C THR A 134 24.04 -9.72 27.08
N ILE A 135 23.43 -9.40 25.94
CA ILE A 135 23.13 -10.36 24.87
C ILE A 135 24.42 -10.71 24.11
N ASP A 136 24.64 -12.01 23.89
CA ASP A 136 25.66 -12.53 22.98
C ASP A 136 25.17 -12.41 21.53
N VAL A 137 25.40 -11.23 20.95
CA VAL A 137 24.89 -10.89 19.61
C VAL A 137 25.37 -11.86 18.53
N PRO A 138 26.67 -12.23 18.43
CA PRO A 138 27.12 -13.20 17.43
C PRO A 138 26.39 -14.55 17.51
N ALA A 139 26.23 -15.10 18.71
CA ALA A 139 25.54 -16.38 18.89
C ALA A 139 24.04 -16.30 18.55
N LEU A 140 23.38 -15.18 18.91
CA LEU A 140 21.99 -14.94 18.54
C LEU A 140 21.81 -14.81 17.02
N VAL A 141 22.67 -14.03 16.36
CA VAL A 141 22.63 -13.85 14.90
C VAL A 141 22.88 -15.16 14.18
N GLU A 142 23.85 -15.96 14.64
CA GLU A 142 24.12 -17.28 14.06
C GLU A 142 22.91 -18.22 14.19
N HIS A 143 22.25 -18.24 15.35
CA HIS A 143 21.02 -19.00 15.55
C HIS A 143 19.92 -18.56 14.57
N CYS A 144 19.68 -17.26 14.46
CA CYS A 144 18.69 -16.70 13.54
C CYS A 144 19.03 -17.00 12.07
N ALA A 145 20.29 -16.90 11.66
CA ALA A 145 20.74 -17.21 10.31
C ALA A 145 20.49 -18.69 9.95
N ARG A 146 20.81 -19.62 10.87
CA ARG A 146 20.53 -21.04 10.68
C ARG A 146 19.04 -21.32 10.54
N ALA A 147 18.21 -20.65 11.34
CA ALA A 147 16.76 -20.79 11.28
C ALA A 147 16.15 -20.25 9.97
N LEU A 148 16.80 -19.27 9.32
CA LEU A 148 16.38 -18.78 8.00
C LEU A 148 16.77 -19.74 6.88
N GLY A 149 17.97 -20.34 6.93
CA GLY A 149 18.47 -21.25 5.89
C GLY A 149 17.78 -22.61 5.81
N THR A 150 16.88 -22.95 6.74
CA THR A 150 16.10 -24.19 6.71
C THR A 150 14.77 -24.07 5.95
N ASP A 151 14.28 -22.85 5.70
CA ASP A 151 12.94 -22.57 5.14
C ASP A 151 12.94 -22.21 3.64
N ASP A 152 14.09 -22.26 2.95
CA ASP A 152 14.30 -21.86 1.54
C ASP A 152 13.55 -22.71 0.47
N ARG A 153 12.57 -23.54 0.86
CA ARG A 153 11.83 -24.40 -0.09
C ARG A 153 10.63 -23.73 -0.76
N GLU A 154 10.18 -22.57 -0.31
CA GLU A 154 9.09 -21.84 -0.95
C GLU A 154 9.61 -20.52 -1.54
N GLY A 155 9.89 -20.54 -2.85
CA GLY A 155 10.41 -19.42 -3.64
C GLY A 155 9.47 -18.22 -3.76
N LYS A 156 9.12 -17.58 -2.63
CA LYS A 156 8.68 -16.19 -2.61
C LYS A 156 9.91 -15.34 -2.87
N ALA A 157 9.81 -14.40 -3.81
CA ALA A 157 10.84 -13.39 -4.02
C ALA A 157 11.09 -12.68 -2.69
N ILE A 158 12.13 -13.11 -1.95
CA ILE A 158 12.48 -12.54 -0.67
C ILE A 158 12.97 -11.13 -0.99
N ARG A 159 12.11 -10.14 -0.79
CA ARG A 159 12.55 -8.74 -0.77
C ARG A 159 13.67 -8.64 0.25
N GLU A 160 14.84 -8.22 -0.21
CA GLU A 160 15.99 -8.01 0.66
C GLU A 160 15.61 -7.01 1.77
N VAL A 161 15.90 -7.38 3.02
CA VAL A 161 15.62 -6.51 4.16
C VAL A 161 16.67 -5.41 4.19
N ARG A 162 16.26 -4.15 4.23
CA ARG A 162 17.18 -3.02 4.38
C ARG A 162 17.57 -2.85 5.85
N ALA A 163 18.88 -2.86 6.11
CA ALA A 163 19.46 -2.54 7.40
C ALA A 163 20.91 -2.05 7.24
N SER A 164 21.42 -1.34 8.23
CA SER A 164 22.76 -0.77 8.28
C SER A 164 23.85 -1.82 8.45
N THR A 165 23.53 -2.97 9.05
CA THR A 165 24.46 -4.08 9.28
C THR A 165 23.89 -5.44 8.83
N THR A 166 24.76 -6.38 8.45
CA THR A 166 24.36 -7.76 8.12
C THR A 166 23.71 -8.48 9.32
N ALA A 167 24.15 -8.15 10.54
CA ALA A 167 23.56 -8.67 11.76
C ALA A 167 22.09 -8.24 11.90
N GLU A 168 21.81 -6.94 11.77
CA GLU A 168 20.43 -6.44 11.79
C GLU A 168 19.61 -6.97 10.62
N GLN A 169 20.19 -7.05 9.42
CA GLN A 169 19.52 -7.62 8.26
C GLN A 169 19.02 -9.05 8.56
N THR A 170 19.88 -9.87 9.19
CA THR A 170 19.55 -11.23 9.62
C THR A 170 18.45 -11.24 10.68
N LEU A 171 18.57 -10.42 11.72
CA LEU A 171 17.61 -10.36 12.82
C LEU A 171 16.23 -9.87 12.34
N ARG A 172 16.19 -8.87 11.46
CA ARG A 172 14.96 -8.36 10.86
C ARG A 172 14.34 -9.36 9.89
N ALA A 173 15.14 -10.05 9.08
CA ALA A 173 14.66 -11.16 8.24
C ALA A 173 14.06 -12.28 9.10
N PHE A 174 14.69 -12.60 10.23
CA PHE A 174 14.16 -13.55 11.21
C PHE A 174 12.83 -13.07 11.81
N CYS A 175 12.72 -11.79 12.17
CA CYS A 175 11.44 -11.19 12.61
C CYS A 175 10.34 -11.42 11.57
N ARG A 176 10.61 -11.12 10.29
CA ARG A 176 9.64 -11.36 9.20
C ARG A 176 9.25 -12.84 9.09
N ALA A 177 10.23 -13.74 9.02
CA ALA A 177 9.98 -15.18 8.88
C ALA A 177 9.16 -15.77 10.05
N ARG A 178 9.29 -15.20 11.25
CA ARG A 178 8.57 -15.62 12.45
C ARG A 178 7.28 -14.83 12.73
N GLY A 179 6.87 -13.93 11.83
CA GLY A 179 5.70 -13.08 12.02
C GLY A 179 5.85 -12.08 13.18
N LEU A 180 7.08 -11.79 13.57
CA LEU A 180 7.42 -10.87 14.66
C LEU A 180 7.27 -9.42 14.19
N ARG A 181 6.11 -8.83 14.50
CA ARG A 181 5.79 -7.45 14.11
C ARG A 181 6.77 -6.48 14.76
N LEU A 182 7.27 -5.54 13.96
CA LEU A 182 8.08 -4.41 14.43
C LEU A 182 7.20 -3.14 14.43
N PRO A 183 7.40 -2.20 15.37
CA PRO A 183 6.70 -0.92 15.34
C PRO A 183 7.11 -0.13 14.09
N HIS A 184 6.18 0.58 13.48
CA HIS A 184 6.44 1.44 12.32
C HIS A 184 6.53 2.90 12.73
N HIS A 185 7.29 3.70 11.98
CA HIS A 185 7.34 5.15 12.20
C HIS A 185 5.95 5.75 12.06
N ALA A 186 5.49 6.43 13.12
CA ALA A 186 4.20 7.14 13.11
C ALA A 186 4.24 8.37 12.21
N ASP A 187 5.43 8.97 12.04
CA ASP A 187 5.65 10.14 11.19
C ASP A 187 6.71 9.81 10.11
N PRO A 188 6.29 9.56 8.87
CA PRO A 188 7.20 9.26 7.77
C PRO A 188 7.86 10.56 7.32
N ALA A 189 8.99 10.94 7.94
CA ALA A 189 9.83 12.11 7.64
C ALA A 189 9.32 12.97 6.46
N GLU A 190 8.55 14.03 6.76
CA GLU A 190 7.59 14.74 5.89
C GLU A 190 7.81 14.64 4.35
N ARG A 191 8.99 15.07 3.86
CA ARG A 191 9.29 15.10 2.42
C ARG A 191 9.41 13.72 1.78
N ALA A 192 9.80 12.70 2.54
CA ALA A 192 10.06 11.37 2.02
C ALA A 192 8.79 10.70 1.50
N LYS A 193 7.67 10.79 2.24
CA LYS A 193 6.39 10.20 1.81
C LYS A 193 5.83 10.88 0.56
N ALA A 194 5.91 12.21 0.49
CA ALA A 194 5.48 12.97 -0.70
C ALA A 194 6.28 12.56 -1.96
N ASN A 195 7.61 12.45 -1.82
CA ASN A 195 8.50 12.01 -2.89
C ASN A 195 8.23 10.56 -3.31
N ALA A 196 7.94 9.67 -2.35
CA ALA A 196 7.59 8.29 -2.62
C ALA A 196 6.27 8.15 -3.38
N LEU A 197 5.24 8.92 -2.99
CA LEU A 197 3.96 8.97 -3.71
C LEU A 197 4.14 9.52 -5.14
N GLY A 198 4.91 10.59 -5.31
CA GLY A 198 5.26 11.11 -6.63
C GLY A 198 5.99 10.06 -7.49
N SER A 199 6.96 9.38 -6.91
CA SER A 199 7.69 8.28 -7.57
C SER A 199 6.77 7.12 -7.96
N ALA A 200 5.81 6.75 -7.09
CA ALA A 200 4.83 5.71 -7.38
C ALA A 200 3.91 6.10 -8.55
N LEU A 201 3.44 7.34 -8.58
CA LEU A 201 2.66 7.88 -9.70
C LEU A 201 3.47 7.89 -11.01
N HIS A 202 4.74 8.27 -10.94
CA HIS A 202 5.63 8.26 -12.09
C HIS A 202 5.87 6.83 -12.62
N LEU A 203 6.10 5.85 -11.75
CA LEU A 203 6.24 4.44 -12.14
C LEU A 203 4.98 3.91 -12.82
N ALA A 204 3.80 4.26 -12.29
CA ALA A 204 2.52 3.79 -12.81
C ALA A 204 2.11 4.44 -14.14
N GLY A 205 2.14 5.77 -14.22
CA GLY A 205 1.59 6.53 -15.36
C GLY A 205 2.59 7.38 -16.13
N GLY A 206 3.80 7.56 -15.61
CA GLY A 206 4.82 8.43 -16.20
C GLY A 206 5.71 7.76 -17.25
N THR A 207 5.75 6.43 -17.30
CA THR A 207 6.66 5.66 -18.17
C THR A 207 6.02 5.18 -19.47
N SER A 208 4.70 4.96 -19.48
CA SER A 208 3.93 4.51 -20.65
C SER A 208 2.97 5.59 -21.13
N ARG A 209 2.75 5.64 -22.45
CA ARG A 209 1.71 6.46 -23.10
C ARG A 209 0.43 5.69 -23.39
N GLU A 210 0.37 4.41 -23.02
CA GLU A 210 -0.88 3.65 -23.09
C GLU A 210 -1.84 4.19 -22.02
N PRO A 211 -3.01 4.73 -22.42
CA PRO A 211 -4.00 5.20 -21.45
C PRO A 211 -4.47 4.06 -20.55
N GLY A 212 -4.56 4.32 -19.26
CA GLY A 212 -5.03 3.36 -18.28
C GLY A 212 -5.75 4.02 -17.10
N ALA A 213 -5.98 3.24 -16.06
CA ALA A 213 -6.54 3.71 -14.80
C ALA A 213 -5.52 3.57 -13.67
N ILE A 214 -5.39 4.60 -12.83
CA ILE A 214 -4.52 4.58 -11.65
C ILE A 214 -5.41 4.82 -10.44
N PHE A 215 -5.44 3.86 -9.53
CA PHE A 215 -6.11 3.95 -8.24
C PHE A 215 -5.06 4.16 -7.16
N VAL A 216 -5.19 5.24 -6.40
CA VAL A 216 -4.29 5.58 -5.29
C VAL A 216 -5.06 5.49 -4.00
N VAL A 217 -4.64 4.65 -3.05
CA VAL A 217 -5.19 4.59 -1.70
C VAL A 217 -4.16 5.15 -0.74
N THR A 218 -4.45 6.29 -0.12
CA THR A 218 -3.54 7.00 0.80
C THR A 218 -4.31 7.90 1.73
N ASP A 219 -3.84 8.08 2.96
CA ASP A 219 -4.40 9.05 3.90
C ASP A 219 -3.82 10.47 3.73
N LEU A 220 -2.77 10.61 2.90
CA LEU A 220 -1.97 11.83 2.73
C LEU A 220 -1.42 12.40 4.06
N ASP A 221 -1.44 11.60 5.13
CA ASP A 221 -0.94 12.01 6.43
C ASP A 221 0.58 12.10 6.39
N GLY A 222 1.15 13.11 7.04
CA GLY A 222 2.57 13.46 6.95
C GLY A 222 3.00 14.16 5.66
N ILE A 223 2.10 14.40 4.69
CA ILE A 223 2.41 15.15 3.47
C ILE A 223 2.01 16.61 3.66
N THR A 224 3.01 17.49 3.83
CA THR A 224 2.83 18.94 3.99
C THR A 224 2.93 19.70 2.66
N ASP A 225 3.61 19.12 1.66
CA ASP A 225 3.80 19.71 0.33
C ASP A 225 3.52 18.66 -0.76
N LEU A 226 2.59 19.01 -1.65
CA LEU A 226 2.15 18.16 -2.76
C LEU A 226 2.86 18.47 -4.08
N GLU A 227 3.79 19.44 -4.17
CA GLU A 227 4.37 19.89 -5.45
C GLU A 227 4.89 18.73 -6.32
N GLY A 228 5.70 17.83 -5.75
CA GLY A 228 6.23 16.65 -6.46
C GLY A 228 5.16 15.63 -6.86
N VAL A 229 4.12 15.48 -6.04
CA VAL A 229 2.96 14.62 -6.32
C VAL A 229 2.15 15.21 -7.48
N LEU A 230 1.89 16.51 -7.45
CA LEU A 230 1.16 17.25 -8.49
C LEU A 230 1.91 17.22 -9.83
N ALA A 231 3.25 17.33 -9.83
CA ALA A 231 4.06 17.20 -11.04
C ALA A 231 3.91 15.80 -11.68
N SER A 232 4.00 14.74 -10.88
CA SER A 232 3.86 13.35 -11.34
C SER A 232 2.43 13.05 -11.80
N LEU A 233 1.43 13.58 -11.10
CA LEU A 233 0.02 13.50 -11.49
C LEU A 233 -0.24 14.20 -12.83
N ARG A 234 0.29 15.41 -13.04
CA ARG A 234 0.19 16.14 -14.33
C ARG A 234 0.70 15.28 -15.47
N LEU A 235 1.87 14.66 -15.31
CA LEU A 235 2.44 13.79 -16.33
C LEU A 235 1.55 12.58 -16.62
N ALA A 236 1.09 11.88 -15.56
CA ALA A 236 0.20 10.73 -15.72
C ALA A 236 -1.10 11.10 -16.48
N ARG A 237 -1.69 12.25 -16.14
CA ARG A 237 -2.89 12.79 -16.82
C ARG A 237 -2.60 13.17 -18.27
N LEU A 238 -1.44 13.76 -18.56
CA LEU A 238 -1.01 14.10 -19.92
C LEU A 238 -0.81 12.84 -20.79
N HIS A 239 -0.42 11.72 -20.19
CA HIS A 239 -0.39 10.41 -20.85
C HIS A 239 -1.77 9.73 -20.99
N GLY A 240 -2.86 10.43 -20.64
CA GLY A 240 -4.22 9.93 -20.79
C GLY A 240 -4.69 9.03 -19.65
N ASN A 241 -3.92 8.87 -18.57
CA ASN A 241 -4.34 8.04 -17.44
C ASN A 241 -5.48 8.70 -16.68
N ARG A 242 -6.50 7.90 -16.32
CA ARG A 242 -7.54 8.29 -15.37
C ARG A 242 -7.04 8.02 -13.97
N VAL A 243 -6.91 9.06 -13.14
CA VAL A 243 -6.37 8.92 -11.78
C VAL A 243 -7.47 9.12 -10.75
N THR A 244 -7.63 8.14 -9.87
CA THR A 244 -8.61 8.15 -8.79
C THR A 244 -7.91 7.99 -7.44
N PHE A 245 -8.11 8.95 -6.54
CA PHE A 245 -7.66 8.87 -5.15
C PHE A 245 -8.79 8.41 -4.25
N LEU A 246 -8.53 7.36 -3.48
CA LEU A 246 -9.36 6.86 -2.38
C LEU A 246 -8.68 7.33 -1.09
N LEU A 247 -9.30 8.30 -0.41
CA LEU A 247 -8.76 8.91 0.81
C LEU A 247 -9.56 8.41 2.01
N PRO A 248 -9.01 7.51 2.85
CA PRO A 248 -9.68 7.09 4.07
C PRO A 248 -9.82 8.25 5.04
N ASP A 249 -11.03 8.49 5.52
CA ASP A 249 -11.30 9.49 6.56
C ASP A 249 -10.88 8.94 7.92
N GLY A 250 -9.67 9.33 8.37
CA GLY A 250 -9.06 8.83 9.59
C GLY A 250 -9.94 8.94 10.84
N ARG A 251 -10.88 9.90 10.87
CA ARG A 251 -11.84 10.05 11.97
C ARG A 251 -12.73 8.83 12.16
N THR A 252 -13.08 8.16 11.07
CA THR A 252 -13.97 6.98 11.07
C THR A 252 -13.26 5.69 11.42
N PHE A 253 -11.93 5.65 11.22
CA PHE A 253 -11.07 4.51 11.57
C PHE A 253 -10.54 4.60 13.01
N ALA A 254 -10.56 5.78 13.62
CA ALA A 254 -10.15 5.97 15.00
C ALA A 254 -11.13 5.30 15.97
N PRO A 255 -10.64 4.70 17.08
CA PRO A 255 -11.53 4.19 18.11
C PRO A 255 -12.34 5.33 18.75
N ALA A 256 -13.53 5.00 19.24
CA ALA A 256 -14.34 5.96 19.98
C ALA A 256 -13.60 6.43 21.25
N PRO A 257 -13.57 7.75 21.53
CA PRO A 257 -12.89 8.28 22.70
C PRO A 257 -13.56 7.76 23.99
N LYS A 258 -12.74 7.39 24.97
CA LYS A 258 -13.15 6.83 26.27
C LYS A 258 -12.94 7.79 27.43
N SER A 259 -12.28 8.93 27.20
CA SER A 259 -12.06 9.97 28.20
C SER A 259 -12.29 11.38 27.62
N PRO A 260 -12.50 12.41 28.46
CA PRO A 260 -12.59 13.79 28.00
C PRO A 260 -11.35 14.27 27.24
N GLU A 261 -10.15 13.82 27.62
CA GLU A 261 -8.89 14.12 26.94
C GLU A 261 -8.86 13.48 25.55
N GLU A 262 -9.26 12.22 25.44
CA GLU A 262 -9.39 11.54 24.14
C GLU A 262 -10.45 12.22 23.25
N GLU A 263 -11.55 12.71 23.83
CA GLU A 263 -12.58 13.44 23.08
C GLU A 263 -12.04 14.78 22.55
N ALA A 264 -11.28 15.53 23.36
CA ALA A 264 -10.62 16.75 22.93
C ALA A 264 -9.59 16.47 21.83
N LEU A 265 -8.80 15.40 21.99
CA LEU A 265 -7.81 14.97 21.01
C LEU A 265 -8.48 14.59 19.67
N HIS A 266 -9.56 13.81 19.73
CA HIS A 266 -10.36 13.41 18.58
C HIS A 266 -10.93 14.64 17.84
N LYS A 267 -11.40 15.66 18.56
CA LYS A 267 -11.89 16.92 17.96
C LYS A 267 -10.77 17.70 17.26
N VAL A 268 -9.58 17.80 17.86
CA VAL A 268 -8.45 18.54 17.27
C VAL A 268 -7.92 17.81 16.03
N TYR A 269 -7.60 16.53 16.14
CA TYR A 269 -7.14 15.73 14.98
C TYR A 269 -8.21 15.66 13.89
N GLY A 270 -9.48 15.51 14.26
CA GLY A 270 -10.58 15.48 13.28
C GLY A 270 -10.68 16.75 12.45
N ARG A 271 -10.45 17.93 13.03
CA ARG A 271 -10.40 19.19 12.28
C ARG A 271 -9.21 19.25 11.32
N SER A 272 -8.07 18.72 11.72
CA SER A 272 -6.87 18.62 10.86
C SER A 272 -7.14 17.68 9.68
N GLU A 273 -7.70 16.50 9.95
CA GLU A 273 -8.03 15.51 8.93
C GLU A 273 -9.05 16.03 7.92
N GLU A 274 -10.12 16.67 8.40
CA GLU A 274 -11.09 17.32 7.51
C GLU A 274 -10.45 18.37 6.60
N ARG A 275 -9.54 19.18 7.15
CA ARG A 275 -8.83 20.20 6.38
C ARG A 275 -7.99 19.55 5.29
N ARG A 276 -7.18 18.55 5.65
CA ARG A 276 -6.35 17.78 4.72
C ARG A 276 -7.17 17.18 3.58
N LEU A 277 -8.27 16.49 3.90
CA LEU A 277 -9.14 15.89 2.88
C LEU A 277 -9.77 16.94 1.94
N ARG A 278 -10.18 18.10 2.48
CA ARG A 278 -10.71 19.21 1.68
C ARG A 278 -9.65 19.81 0.76
N GLU A 279 -8.46 20.10 1.29
CA GLU A 279 -7.34 20.68 0.53
C GLU A 279 -6.87 19.71 -0.57
N ALA A 280 -6.65 18.44 -0.23
CA ALA A 280 -6.30 17.40 -1.19
C ALA A 280 -7.34 17.27 -2.31
N ARG A 281 -8.64 17.31 -1.98
CA ARG A 281 -9.72 17.26 -2.99
C ARG A 281 -9.65 18.43 -3.96
N VAL A 282 -9.34 19.64 -3.49
CA VAL A 282 -9.21 20.82 -4.34
C VAL A 282 -7.95 20.74 -5.20
N GLU A 283 -6.80 20.41 -4.62
CA GLU A 283 -5.53 20.43 -5.33
C GLU A 283 -5.40 19.30 -6.37
N LEU A 284 -5.75 18.08 -5.98
CA LEU A 284 -5.74 16.93 -6.90
C LEU A 284 -6.84 17.08 -7.96
N GLY A 285 -8.01 17.60 -7.58
CA GLY A 285 -9.13 17.85 -8.48
C GLY A 285 -8.83 18.86 -9.57
N ARG A 286 -8.04 19.91 -9.28
CA ARG A 286 -7.58 20.89 -10.28
C ARG A 286 -6.76 20.27 -11.42
N LEU A 287 -6.15 19.11 -11.20
CA LEU A 287 -5.41 18.35 -12.21
C LEU A 287 -6.24 17.25 -12.88
N GLY A 288 -7.55 17.22 -12.63
CA GLY A 288 -8.46 16.22 -13.20
C GLY A 288 -8.32 14.84 -12.57
N ALA A 289 -7.76 14.73 -11.36
CA ALA A 289 -7.89 13.51 -10.57
C ALA A 289 -9.27 13.45 -9.90
N HIS A 290 -9.88 12.27 -9.91
CA HIS A 290 -11.11 12.04 -9.17
C HIS A 290 -10.76 11.71 -7.71
N VAL A 291 -11.38 12.40 -6.74
CA VAL A 291 -11.09 12.20 -5.31
C VAL A 291 -12.32 11.70 -4.59
N VAL A 292 -12.16 10.60 -3.87
CA VAL A 292 -13.21 9.89 -3.16
C VAL A 292 -12.79 9.73 -1.71
N VAL A 293 -13.52 10.36 -0.80
CA VAL A 293 -13.37 10.08 0.63
C VAL A 293 -14.14 8.80 0.95
N VAL A 294 -13.53 7.91 1.73
CA VAL A 294 -14.09 6.63 2.17
C VAL A 294 -14.06 6.54 3.68
N SER A 295 -15.03 5.85 4.27
CA SER A 295 -15.14 5.67 5.72
C SER A 295 -14.95 4.20 6.11
N ALA A 296 -14.66 3.95 7.39
CA ALA A 296 -14.45 2.60 7.91
C ALA A 296 -15.68 1.68 7.79
N ASP A 297 -16.89 2.26 7.75
CA ASP A 297 -18.16 1.56 7.58
C ASP A 297 -18.57 1.35 6.11
N GLU A 298 -17.86 1.98 5.16
CA GLU A 298 -18.07 1.77 3.73
C GLU A 298 -17.12 0.66 3.23
N PRO A 299 -17.60 -0.59 3.02
CA PRO A 299 -16.74 -1.65 2.51
C PRO A 299 -16.23 -1.32 1.09
N PRO A 300 -15.02 -1.78 0.70
CA PRO A 300 -14.46 -1.48 -0.61
C PRO A 300 -15.36 -1.86 -1.80
N ALA A 301 -16.16 -2.92 -1.65
CA ALA A 301 -17.14 -3.35 -2.65
C ALA A 301 -18.18 -2.27 -3.01
N LEU A 302 -18.47 -1.33 -2.10
CA LEU A 302 -19.35 -0.19 -2.36
C LEU A 302 -18.57 1.05 -2.82
N ALA A 303 -17.40 1.29 -2.24
CA ALA A 303 -16.57 2.44 -2.57
C ALA A 303 -16.00 2.40 -4.00
N LEU A 304 -15.52 1.24 -4.46
CA LEU A 304 -14.84 1.11 -5.77
C LEU A 304 -15.78 1.42 -6.96
N PRO A 305 -17.01 0.89 -7.05
CA PRO A 305 -17.94 1.25 -8.12
C PRO A 305 -18.34 2.73 -8.13
N ARG A 306 -18.35 3.39 -6.96
CA ARG A 306 -18.60 4.83 -6.83
C ARG A 306 -17.41 5.62 -7.37
N ALA A 307 -16.20 5.18 -7.02
CA ALA A 307 -14.95 5.78 -7.45
C ALA A 307 -14.76 5.71 -8.97
N GLU A 308 -15.08 4.56 -9.57
CA GLU A 308 -15.02 4.39 -11.03
C GLU A 308 -16.03 5.24 -11.79
N ARG A 309 -17.29 5.28 -11.35
CA ARG A 309 -18.35 6.03 -12.04
C ARG A 309 -18.03 7.52 -12.06
N GLY A 310 -17.47 8.03 -10.97
CA GLY A 310 -17.01 9.42 -10.91
C GLY A 310 -15.76 9.64 -11.77
N GLY A 311 -14.80 8.72 -11.76
CA GLY A 311 -13.59 8.79 -12.59
C GLY A 311 -13.87 8.78 -14.10
N ARG A 312 -14.84 7.97 -14.56
CA ARG A 312 -15.25 7.95 -15.98
C ARG A 312 -15.97 9.21 -16.44
N ARG A 313 -16.59 9.98 -15.54
CA ARG A 313 -17.25 11.26 -15.85
C ARG A 313 -16.29 12.45 -15.84
N ALA A 314 -15.15 12.32 -15.16
CA ALA A 314 -14.13 13.35 -15.04
C ALA A 314 -13.04 13.27 -16.14
N ALA A 315 -13.04 12.19 -16.93
CA ALA A 315 -12.17 11.95 -18.07
C ALA A 315 -12.83 12.41 -19.37
#